data_AF-A0A0H5Q9F0-F1
#
_entry.id   AF-A0A0H5Q9F0-F1
#
_cell.length_a   1.000
_cell.length_b   1.000
_cell.length_c   1.000
_cell.angle_alpha   90.00
_cell.angle_beta   90.00
_cell.angle_gamma   90.00
#
_symmetry.space_group_name_H-M   'P 1'
#
loop_
_entity.id
_entity.type
_entity.pdbx_description
1 polymer ?
#
loop_
_entity_poly.entity_id
_entity_poly.type
_entity_poly.pdbx_seq_one_letter_code
_entity_poly.pdbx_strand_id
1 'polypeptide(L)'
;MNVAVYDPKSQRLKHLPGHPGMTPDGLREFSLFAQVAAMAEGKPLNGILVGWEDAPSPYIGIFLLGDTVDQPPSKSVLDRIERLARGQ
;
A
#
# COMPACT_ATOMS: atom_id res chain seq x y z
N MET A 1 -11.83 1.86 4.76
CA MET A 1 -10.74 1.62 3.79
C MET A 1 -9.96 0.40 4.22
N ASN A 2 -9.66 -0.48 3.28
CA ASN A 2 -8.76 -1.61 3.47
C ASN A 2 -7.33 -1.15 3.18
N VAL A 3 -6.38 -1.60 4.00
CA VAL A 3 -4.97 -1.25 3.85
C VAL A 3 -4.13 -2.51 4.03
N ALA A 4 -3.15 -2.70 3.16
CA ALA A 4 -2.24 -3.83 3.19
C ALA A 4 -0.86 -3.46 2.68
N VAL A 5 0.14 -4.26 3.06
CA VAL A 5 1.46 -4.23 2.44
C VAL A 5 1.56 -5.40 1.47
N TYR A 6 1.97 -5.13 0.24
CA TYR A 6 2.26 -6.18 -0.72
C TYR A 6 3.63 -6.80 -0.44
N ASP A 7 3.65 -8.12 -0.24
CA ASP A 7 4.87 -8.90 -0.10
C ASP A 7 5.25 -9.50 -1.46
N PRO A 8 6.33 -9.01 -2.11
CA PRO A 8 6.72 -9.49 -3.44
C PRO A 8 7.23 -10.92 -3.44
N LYS A 9 7.73 -11.44 -2.30
CA LYS A 9 8.25 -12.81 -2.21
C LYS A 9 7.12 -13.83 -2.22
N SER A 10 6.10 -13.59 -1.40
CA SER A 10 4.92 -14.47 -1.32
C SER A 10 3.84 -14.10 -2.34
N GLN A 11 3.94 -12.92 -2.97
CA GLN A 11 2.95 -12.35 -3.89
C GLN A 11 1.56 -12.20 -3.25
N ARG A 12 1.51 -11.78 -1.98
CA ARG A 12 0.27 -11.63 -1.20
C ARG A 12 0.15 -10.23 -0.60
N LEU A 13 -1.09 -9.81 -0.36
CA LEU A 13 -1.41 -8.65 0.48
C LEU A 13 -1.44 -9.08 1.95
N LYS A 14 -0.60 -8.45 2.76
CA LYS A 14 -0.61 -8.57 4.23
C LYS A 14 -1.42 -7.42 4.79
N HIS A 15 -2.64 -7.73 5.24
CA HIS A 15 -3.55 -6.72 5.76
C HIS A 15 -2.97 -6.09 7.02
N LEU A 16 -3.03 -4.76 7.05
CA LEU A 16 -2.81 -4.00 8.27
C LEU A 16 -4.12 -3.96 9.07
N PRO A 17 -4.06 -3.66 10.38
CA PRO A 17 -5.25 -3.39 11.16
C PRO A 17 -6.14 -2.40 10.41
N GLY A 18 -7.44 -2.69 10.32
CA GLY A 18 -8.39 -1.80 9.68
C GLY A 18 -8.35 -0.42 10.35
N HIS A 19 -8.38 0.64 9.54
CA HIS A 19 -8.44 2.02 10.02
C HIS A 19 -9.83 2.59 9.68
N PRO A 20 -10.79 2.52 10.61
CA PRO A 20 -12.12 3.10 10.41
C PRO A 20 -12.02 4.60 10.11
N GLY A 21 -12.73 5.06 9.09
CA GLY A 21 -12.76 6.48 8.71
C GLY A 21 -11.55 6.98 7.91
N MET A 22 -10.56 6.12 7.59
CA MET A 22 -9.46 6.51 6.70
C MET A 22 -10.00 6.78 5.28
N THR A 23 -9.69 7.98 4.75
CA THR A 23 -10.05 8.45 3.40
C THR A 23 -8.88 8.27 2.42
N PRO A 24 -9.09 8.41 1.10
CA PRO A 24 -8.01 8.38 0.11
C PRO A 24 -6.87 9.37 0.38
N ASP A 25 -7.22 10.60 0.77
CA ASP A 25 -6.21 11.62 1.10
C ASP A 25 -5.51 11.31 2.43
N GLY A 26 -6.26 10.81 3.42
CA GLY A 26 -5.68 10.35 4.68
C GLY A 26 -4.70 9.18 4.49
N LEU A 27 -4.98 8.26 3.55
CA LEU A 27 -4.05 7.18 3.20
C LEU A 27 -2.76 7.74 2.56
N ARG A 28 -2.86 8.74 1.68
CA ARG A 28 -1.70 9.42 1.10
C ARG A 28 -0.85 10.06 2.19
N GLU A 29 -1.45 10.84 3.08
CA GLU A 29 -0.75 11.47 4.21
C GLU A 29 -0.09 10.44 5.12
N PHE A 30 -0.80 9.35 5.44
CA PHE A 30 -0.28 8.25 6.24
C PHE A 30 0.96 7.62 5.60
N SER A 31 0.94 7.38 4.28
CA SER A 31 2.09 6.80 3.56
C SER A 31 3.35 7.67 3.65
N LEU A 32 3.21 9.00 3.67
CA LEU A 32 4.31 9.95 3.81
C LEU A 32 4.79 9.99 5.25
N PHE A 33 3.85 10.11 6.19
CA PHE A 33 4.14 10.14 7.62
C PHE A 33 4.90 8.89 8.07
N ALA A 34 4.45 7.70 7.65
CA ALA A 34 5.09 6.44 8.00
C ALA A 34 6.55 6.39 7.52
N GLN A 35 6.84 6.90 6.32
CA GLN A 35 8.21 6.97 5.81
C GLN A 35 9.09 7.92 6.63
N VAL A 36 8.58 9.11 6.96
CA VAL A 36 9.31 10.09 7.77
C VAL A 36 9.59 9.55 9.18
N ALA A 37 8.58 8.97 9.83
CA ALA A 37 8.73 8.39 11.16
C ALA A 37 9.76 7.24 11.16
N ALA A 38 9.67 6.34 10.18
CA ALA A 38 10.60 5.23 10.02
C ALA A 38 12.05 5.68 9.78
N MET A 39 12.26 6.73 8.99
CA MET A 39 13.58 7.33 8.80
C MET A 39 14.13 7.93 10.10
N ALA A 40 13.29 8.63 10.89
CA ALA A 40 13.70 9.22 12.17
C ALA A 40 14.11 8.15 13.19
N GLU A 41 13.53 6.94 13.12
CA GLU A 41 13.90 5.78 13.94
C GLU A 41 15.12 5.01 13.40
N GLY A 42 15.72 5.44 12.29
CA GLY A 42 16.84 4.75 11.64
C GLY A 42 16.45 3.42 11.00
N LYS A 43 15.16 3.20 10.72
CA LYS A 43 14.60 1.96 10.15
C LYS A 43 13.76 2.28 8.92
N PRO A 44 14.37 2.67 7.79
CA PRO A 44 13.62 3.04 6.59
C PRO A 44 12.65 1.92 6.17
N LEU A 45 11.43 2.32 5.79
CA LEU A 45 10.41 1.41 5.26
C LEU A 45 10.63 1.18 3.78
N ASN A 46 10.70 -0.09 3.39
CA ASN A 46 10.79 -0.52 2.01
C ASN A 46 9.59 -1.41 1.67
N GLY A 47 8.91 -1.11 0.55
CA GLY A 47 7.84 -1.97 0.03
C GLY A 47 6.74 -1.21 -0.70
N ILE A 48 5.59 -1.86 -0.84
CA ILE A 48 4.44 -1.31 -1.53
C ILE A 48 3.24 -1.33 -0.58
N LEU A 49 2.76 -0.15 -0.20
CA LEU A 49 1.52 0.02 0.55
C LEU A 49 0.36 0.10 -0.45
N VAL A 50 -0.70 -0.63 -0.16
CA VAL A 50 -1.90 -0.72 -0.99
C VAL A 50 -3.08 -0.38 -0.13
N GLY A 51 -3.94 0.54 -0.59
CA GLY A 51 -5.24 0.75 0.02
C GLY A 51 -6.35 0.79 -1.00
N TRP A 52 -7.52 0.30 -0.62
CA TRP A 52 -8.68 0.25 -1.49
C TRP A 52 -9.97 0.36 -0.68
N GLU A 53 -11.04 0.68 -1.37
CA GLU A 53 -12.39 0.61 -0.83
C GLU A 53 -13.13 -0.54 -1.50
N ASP A 54 -14.00 -1.20 -0.74
CA ASP A 54 -14.85 -2.27 -1.27
C ASP A 54 -15.84 -1.70 -2.30
N ALA A 55 -16.41 -2.61 -3.10
CA ALA A 55 -17.43 -2.23 -4.07
C ALA A 55 -18.58 -1.48 -3.39
N PRO A 56 -19.12 -0.41 -4.02
CA PRO A 56 -18.95 -0.03 -5.42
C PRO A 56 -17.79 0.93 -5.73
N SER A 57 -16.93 1.26 -4.75
CA SER A 57 -15.89 2.27 -4.97
C SER A 57 -14.79 1.79 -5.94
N PRO A 58 -14.45 2.57 -6.98
CA PRO A 58 -13.34 2.24 -7.88
C PRO A 58 -11.97 2.61 -7.29
N TYR A 59 -11.91 3.14 -6.06
CA TYR A 59 -10.66 3.62 -5.49
C TYR A 59 -9.68 2.48 -5.20
N ILE A 60 -8.44 2.66 -5.69
CA ILE A 60 -7.26 1.89 -5.29
C ILE A 60 -6.06 2.85 -5.29
N GLY A 61 -5.29 2.83 -4.21
CA GLY A 61 -4.05 3.57 -4.03
C GLY A 61 -2.88 2.61 -3.87
N ILE A 62 -1.82 2.82 -4.65
CA ILE A 62 -0.57 2.05 -4.58
C ILE A 62 0.55 3.04 -4.33
N PHE A 63 1.25 2.87 -3.21
CA PHE A 63 2.29 3.77 -2.74
C PHE A 63 3.60 2.99 -2.60
N LEU A 64 4.62 3.41 -3.35
CA LEU A 64 5.97 2.85 -3.24
C LEU A 64 6.67 3.52 -2.06
N LEU A 65 7.27 2.72 -1.18
CA LEU A 65 7.94 3.18 0.02
C LEU A 65 9.45 2.91 -0.09
N GLY A 66 10.25 3.90 0.31
CA GLY A 66 11.71 3.81 0.35
C GLY A 66 12.33 3.48 -1.01
N ASP A 67 13.28 2.55 -1.02
CA ASP A 67 14.07 2.18 -2.22
C ASP A 67 13.22 1.56 -3.34
N THR A 68 11.96 1.18 -3.04
CA THR A 68 11.02 0.66 -4.03
C THR A 68 10.59 1.75 -5.03
N VAL A 69 10.77 3.03 -4.69
CA VAL A 69 10.53 4.16 -5.59
C VAL A 69 11.46 4.11 -6.81
N ASP A 70 12.72 3.71 -6.61
CA ASP A 70 13.74 3.66 -7.69
C ASP A 70 13.60 2.42 -8.58
N GLN A 71 12.81 1.45 -8.14
CA GLN A 71 12.54 0.19 -8.85
C GLN A 71 11.03 -0.05 -8.94
N PRO A 72 10.31 0.76 -9.74
CA PRO A 72 8.87 0.67 -9.82
C PRO A 72 8.44 -0.74 -10.28
N PRO A 73 7.37 -1.29 -9.67
CA PRO A 73 6.87 -2.61 -10.04
C PRO A 73 6.40 -2.63 -11.50
N SER A 74 6.57 -3.77 -12.17
CA SER A 74 6.05 -3.97 -13.51
C SER A 74 4.53 -3.89 -13.54
N LYS A 75 3.95 -3.60 -14.71
CA LYS A 75 2.49 -3.62 -14.90
C LYS A 75 1.86 -4.93 -14.44
N SER A 76 2.50 -6.07 -14.69
CA SER A 76 1.98 -7.38 -14.27
C SER A 76 1.88 -7.55 -12.74
N VAL A 77 2.74 -6.86 -11.98
CA VAL A 77 2.67 -6.80 -10.52
C VAL A 77 1.53 -5.88 -10.08
N LEU A 78 1.37 -4.70 -10.73
CA LEU A 78 0.27 -3.79 -10.45
C LEU A 78 -1.11 -4.44 -10.71
N ASP A 79 -1.27 -5.08 -11.87
CA ASP A 79 -2.50 -5.82 -12.24
C ASP A 79 -2.78 -6.98 -11.27
N ARG A 80 -1.73 -7.55 -10.66
CA ARG A 80 -1.88 -8.58 -9.63
C ARG A 80 -2.33 -7.98 -8.30
N ILE A 81 -1.72 -6.87 -7.87
CA ILE A 81 -2.10 -6.16 -6.65
C ILE A 81 -3.58 -5.77 -6.72
N GLU A 82 -4.02 -5.21 -7.85
CA GLU A 82 -5.42 -4.85 -8.07
C GLU A 82 -6.34 -6.07 -7.96
N ARG A 83 -6.02 -7.18 -8.63
CA ARG A 83 -6.81 -8.43 -8.51
C ARG A 83 -6.85 -8.98 -7.09
N LEU A 84 -5.76 -8.89 -6.34
CA LEU A 84 -5.73 -9.33 -4.94
C LEU A 84 -6.56 -8.42 -4.02
N ALA A 85 -6.61 -7.12 -4.31
CA ALA A 85 -7.43 -6.17 -3.56
C ALA A 85 -8.93 -6.33 -3.89
N ARG A 86 -9.27 -6.65 -5.15
CA ARG A 86 -10.65 -6.75 -5.65
C ARG A 86 -11.27 -8.14 -5.59
N GLY A 87 -10.45 -9.19 -5.58
CA GLY A 87 -10.85 -10.59 -5.66
C GLY A 87 -11.05 -11.28 -4.31
N GLN A 88 -11.14 -10.50 -3.23
CA GLN A 88 -11.58 -10.98 -1.92
C GLN A 88 -13.06 -10.66 -1.73
#